data_AF-A0A4R3Z3L4-F1
#
_entry.id   AF-A0A4R3Z3L4-F1
#
_cell.length_a   1.000
_cell.length_b   1.000
_cell.length_c   1.000
_cell.angle_alpha   90.00
_cell.angle_beta   90.00
_cell.angle_gamma   90.00
#
_symmetry.space_group_name_H-M   'P 1'
#
loop_
_entity.id
_entity.type
_entity.pdbx_description
1 polymer ?
#
loop_
_entity_poly.entity_id
_entity_poly.type
_entity_poly.pdbx_seq_one_letter_code
_entity_poly.pdbx_strand_id
1 'polypeptide(L)' 'MVALSIVLAIPLTIFILFVAPVWLWLHYSQRRQQGSRMNPQDTRRLAQLTEDAGRMQARIRALEDILDAEHPNWRQ' A
#
# COMPACT_ATOMS: atom_id res chain seq x y z
N MET A 1 32.88 10.17 45.02
CA MET A 1 32.27 10.76 43.82
C MET A 1 31.66 9.70 42.89
N VAL A 2 32.40 8.64 42.52
CA VAL A 2 31.94 7.59 41.59
C VAL A 2 30.67 6.83 42.06
N ALA A 3 30.54 6.54 43.35
CA ALA A 3 29.39 5.79 43.88
C ALA A 3 28.05 6.53 43.73
N LEU A 4 28.04 7.86 43.91
CA LEU A 4 26.82 8.68 43.76
C LEU A 4 26.35 8.71 42.30
N SER A 5 27.29 8.76 41.35
CA SER A 5 27.00 8.75 39.92
C SER A 5 26.35 7.43 39.48
N ILE A 6 26.78 6.29 40.03
CA ILE A 6 26.23 4.97 39.68
C ILE A 6 24.77 4.84 40.16
N VAL A 7 24.47 5.31 41.37
CA VAL A 7 23.11 5.24 41.94
C VAL A 7 22.12 6.10 41.13
N LEU A 8 22.57 7.21 40.54
CA LEU A 8 21.75 8.04 39.65
C LEU A 8 21.66 7.48 38.21
N ALA A 9 22.71 6.83 37.72
CA ALA A 9 22.75 6.29 36.36
C ALA A 9 21.86 5.06 36.17
N ILE A 10 21.81 4.15 37.16
CA ILE A 10 21.01 2.91 37.09
C ILE A 10 19.54 3.15 36.75
N PRO A 11 18.77 3.99 37.48
CA PRO A 11 17.36 4.22 37.16
C PRO A 11 17.18 4.92 35.81
N LEU A 12 18.09 5.82 35.43
CA LEU A 12 18.05 6.51 34.14
C LEU A 12 18.27 5.53 32.97
N THR A 13 19.22 4.62 33.10
CA THR A 13 19.50 3.60 32.08
C THR A 13 18.30 2.67 31.90
N ILE A 14 17.67 2.22 33.00
CA ILE A 14 16.46 1.39 32.92
C ILE A 14 15.34 2.16 32.21
N PHE A 15 15.11 3.43 32.57
CA PHE A 15 14.11 4.25 31.91
C PHE A 15 14.32 4.35 30.39
N ILE A 16 15.57 4.61 29.95
CA ILE A 16 15.91 4.68 28.52
C ILE A 16 15.75 3.31 27.85
N LEU A 17 16.14 2.22 28.52
CA LEU A 17 16.00 0.86 28.02
C LEU A 17 14.54 0.49 27.73
N PHE A 18 13.57 1.06 28.46
CA PHE A 18 12.14 0.87 28.21
C PHE A 18 11.57 1.87 27.19
N VAL A 19 11.97 3.14 27.24
CA VAL A 19 11.44 4.17 26.34
C VAL A 19 11.93 3.98 24.91
N ALA A 20 13.21 3.63 24.72
CA ALA A 20 13.79 3.40 23.40
C ALA A 20 13.06 2.34 22.56
N PRO A 21 12.74 1.13 23.08
CA PRO A 21 11.99 0.12 22.32
C PRO A 21 10.53 0.52 22.07
N VAL A 22 9.87 1.21 23.01
CA VAL A 22 8.50 1.73 22.80
C VAL A 22 8.50 2.79 21.69
N TRP A 23 9.47 3.69 21.69
CA TRP A 23 9.62 4.70 20.64
C TRP A 23 9.93 4.08 19.28
N LEU A 24 10.84 3.10 19.25
CA LEU A 24 11.15 2.35 18.02
C LEU A 24 9.89 1.66 17.49
N TRP A 25 9.13 1.00 18.36
CA TRP A 25 7.89 0.36 17.98
C TRP A 25 6.88 1.37 17.43
N LEU A 26 6.70 2.54 18.06
CA LEU A 26 5.82 3.61 17.58
C LEU A 26 6.30 4.21 16.25
N HIS A 27 7.60 4.51 16.13
CA HIS A 27 8.17 5.11 14.93
C HIS A 27 8.06 4.17 13.72
N TYR A 28 8.32 2.88 13.94
CA TYR A 28 8.16 1.88 12.91
C TYR A 28 6.69 1.57 12.64
N SER A 29 5.80 1.62 13.64
CA SER A 29 4.36 1.42 13.43
C SER A 29 3.72 2.56 12.66
N GLN A 30 4.18 3.81 12.80
CA GLN A 30 3.72 4.93 11.99
C GLN A 30 4.13 4.79 10.52
N ARG A 31 5.38 4.37 10.24
CA ARG A 31 5.81 4.06 8.86
C ARG A 31 5.06 2.85 8.31
N ARG A 32 4.82 1.81 9.12
CA ARG A 32 4.02 0.65 8.71
C ARG A 32 2.55 0.99 8.55
N GLN A 33 1.95 1.89 9.32
CA GLN A 33 0.56 2.33 9.13
C GLN A 33 0.39 3.17 7.87
N GLN A 34 1.41 3.93 7.45
CA GLN A 34 1.43 4.59 6.14
C GLN A 34 1.49 3.58 4.98
N GLY A 35 2.22 2.46 5.13
CA GLY A 35 2.28 1.39 4.11
C GLY A 35 1.21 0.29 4.21
N SER A 36 0.59 0.11 5.38
CA SER A 36 -0.36 -0.96 5.72
C SER A 36 -1.80 -0.45 5.90
N ARG A 37 -2.06 0.85 5.70
CA ARG A 37 -3.30 1.22 5.03
C ARG A 37 -3.14 0.81 3.56
N MET A 38 -3.21 -0.48 3.29
CA MET A 38 -3.77 -0.93 2.02
C MET A 38 -5.16 -0.34 1.99
N ASN A 39 -5.25 0.86 1.42
CA ASN A 39 -6.44 1.69 1.50
C ASN A 39 -7.53 0.88 0.80
N PRO A 40 -8.65 0.53 1.45
CA PRO A 40 -9.75 -0.14 0.78
C PRO A 40 -10.20 0.59 -0.48
N GLN A 41 -9.90 1.89 -0.58
CA GLN A 41 -10.06 2.68 -1.79
C GLN A 41 -9.14 2.26 -2.95
N ASP A 42 -7.90 1.85 -2.70
CA ASP A 42 -6.97 1.42 -3.76
C ASP A 42 -7.41 0.09 -4.37
N THR A 43 -7.89 -0.84 -3.54
CA THR A 43 -8.49 -2.10 -4.02
C THR A 43 -9.76 -1.84 -4.84
N ARG A 44 -10.60 -0.89 -4.39
CA ARG A 44 -11.79 -0.47 -5.14
C ARG A 44 -11.44 0.22 -6.45
N ARG A 45 -10.40 1.06 -6.49
CA ARG A 45 -9.92 1.73 -7.72
C ARG A 45 -9.39 0.71 -8.72
N LEU A 46 -8.61 -0.28 -8.27
CA LEU A 46 -8.11 -1.35 -9.14
C LEU A 46 -9.25 -2.21 -9.70
N ALA A 47 -10.27 -2.50 -8.89
CA ALA A 47 -11.47 -3.21 -9.34
C ALA A 47 -12.24 -2.41 -10.41
N GLN A 48 -12.43 -1.10 -10.20
CA GLN A 48 -13.08 -0.22 -11.19
C GLN A 48 -12.31 -0.16 -12.51
N LEU A 49 -10.97 -0.01 -12.46
CA LEU A 49 -10.14 0.02 -13.67
C LEU A 49 -10.23 -1.28 -14.47
N THR A 50 -10.32 -2.42 -13.77
CA THR A 50 -10.48 -3.73 -14.40
C THR A 50 -11.85 -3.87 -15.06
N GLU A 51 -12.90 -3.38 -14.40
CA GLU A 51 -14.26 -3.36 -14.95
C GLU A 51 -14.36 -2.46 -16.20
N ASP A 52 -13.74 -1.29 -16.17
CA ASP A 52 -13.67 -0.37 -17.31
C ASP A 52 -12.89 -0.96 -18.49
N ALA A 53 -11.75 -1.62 -18.21
CA ALA A 53 -10.99 -2.35 -19.23
C ALA A 53 -11.84 -3.46 -19.87
N GLY A 54 -12.60 -4.21 -19.07
CA GLY A 54 -13.53 -5.23 -19.57
C GLY A 54 -14.62 -4.66 -20.47
N ARG A 55 -15.23 -3.54 -20.08
CA ARG A 55 -16.22 -2.83 -20.91
C ARG A 55 -15.64 -2.35 -22.23
N MET A 56 -14.41 -1.82 -22.21
CA MET A 56 -13.75 -1.33 -23.42
C MET A 56 -13.44 -2.48 -24.38
N GLN A 57 -12.96 -3.62 -23.87
CA GLN A 57 -12.72 -4.82 -24.66
C GLN A 57 -14.00 -5.37 -25.30
N ALA A 58 -15.11 -5.37 -24.57
CA ALA A 58 -16.41 -5.81 -25.11
C ALA A 58 -16.89 -4.90 -26.25
N ARG A 59 -16.68 -3.59 -26.13
CA ARG A 59 -17.00 -2.63 -27.21
C ARG A 59 -16.13 -2.82 -28.43
N ILE A 60 -14.82 -3.03 -28.24
CA ILE A 60 -13.90 -3.29 -29.35
C ILE A 60 -14.32 -4.55 -30.10
N ARG A 61 -14.64 -5.64 -29.39
CA ARG A 61 -15.14 -6.87 -30.02
C ARG A 61 -16.44 -6.67 -30.77
N ALA A 62 -17.39 -5.92 -30.20
CA ALA A 62 -18.64 -5.60 -30.90
C ALA A 62 -18.39 -4.78 -32.17
N LEU A 63 -17.44 -3.84 -32.14
CA LEU A 63 -17.05 -3.08 -33.32
C LEU A 63 -16.30 -3.96 -34.35
N GLU A 64 -15.47 -4.90 -33.90
CA GLU A 64 -14.82 -5.89 -34.77
C GLU A 64 -15.84 -6.81 -35.45
N ASP A 65 -16.85 -7.30 -34.72
CA ASP A 65 -17.92 -8.12 -35.28
C ASP A 65 -18.74 -7.35 -36.31
N ILE A 66 -19.06 -6.08 -36.04
CA ILE A 66 -19.78 -5.22 -36.99
C ILE A 66 -18.91 -4.96 -38.22
N LEU A 67 -17.63 -4.63 -38.03
CA LEU A 67 -16.71 -4.34 -39.13
C LEU A 67 -16.42 -5.58 -39.98
N ASP A 68 -16.31 -6.76 -39.37
CA ASP A 68 -16.18 -8.04 -40.10
C ASP A 68 -17.49 -8.40 -40.85
N ALA A 69 -18.66 -8.06 -40.29
CA ALA A 69 -19.95 -8.26 -40.96
C ALA A 69 -20.17 -7.29 -42.14
N GLU A 70 -19.67 -6.06 -42.03
CA GLU A 70 -19.86 -5.00 -43.04
C GLU A 70 -18.76 -5.02 -44.12
N HIS A 71 -17.53 -5.45 -43.77
CA HIS A 71 -16.39 -5.51 -44.69
C HIS A 71 -15.55 -6.79 -44.50
N PRO A 72 -16.00 -7.98 -44.92
CA PRO A 72 -15.34 -9.27 -44.62
C PRO A 72 -13.89 -9.47 -45.10
N ASN A 73 -13.29 -8.50 -45.80
CA ASN A 73 -11.95 -8.59 -46.38
C ASN A 73 -10.96 -7.49 -45.90
N TRP A 74 -11.27 -6.74 -44.83
CA TRP A 74 -10.47 -5.58 -44.40
C TRP A 74 -9.14 -5.95 -43.70
N ARG A 75 -8.97 -7.20 -43.27
CA ARG A 75 -7.76 -7.72 -42.61
C ARG A 75 -6.72 -8.34 -43.57
N GLN A 76 -6.96 -8.31 -44.90
CA GLN A 76 -5.98 -8.72 -45.92
C GLN A 76 -4.96 -7.62 -46.23
#